data_AF-A0A813GRP6-F1
#
_entry.id   AF-A0A813GRP6-F1
#
_cell.length_a   1.000
_cell.length_b   1.000
_cell.length_c   1.000
_cell.angle_alpha   90.00
_cell.angle_beta   90.00
_cell.angle_gamma   90.00
#
_symmetry.space_group_name_H-M   'P 1'
#
loop_
_entity.id
_entity.type
_entity.pdbx_description
1 polymer ?
#
loop_
_entity_poly.entity_id
_entity_poly.type
_entity_poly.pdbx_seq_one_letter_code
_entity_poly.pdbx_strand_id
1 'polypeptide(L)'
;GDDKEYGDFKEKQKFKDIISSATAFKSENAEFVPGAGMADAFANFGGTKMSITIGSTAVDYSTPTAPIFKAAVGFGGRGLTIYKASDMSLVWDSGSDFEREQCKAYPWAHSGIQDEEFAPMTGPQNDLYASLVESSDLAKTIAEMNNPDGANPEAVVIGYACGRMLMVTATEKSGTAFVYDVSDPTTPKLLFVHHLSPASQSKSPGAAYADSTLGDIDPESQIFLQASHSPTGKAGLLFAGAWSGTISFYEFEGQWPSHMRNAVACVQCTKQNPLDCPQPHSKLNDGFGFTFGFLCR
;
A
#
# COMPACT_ATOMS: atom_id res chain seq x y z
N GLY A 1 0.01 3.89 -4.41
CA GLY A 1 0.94 5.03 -4.28
C GLY A 1 0.44 6.07 -5.22
N ASP A 2 -0.61 6.77 -4.84
CA ASP A 2 -1.55 7.34 -5.82
C ASP A 2 -0.94 8.42 -6.72
N ASP A 3 -1.30 8.35 -8.00
CA ASP A 3 -0.87 9.30 -9.01
C ASP A 3 -1.66 10.59 -8.90
N LYS A 4 -0.96 11.74 -8.87
CA LYS A 4 -1.64 13.01 -9.04
C LYS A 4 -1.74 13.35 -10.52
N GLU A 5 -2.97 13.30 -11.04
CA GLU A 5 -3.29 13.83 -12.36
C GLU A 5 -3.81 15.27 -12.23
N TYR A 6 -3.22 16.20 -12.97
CA TYR A 6 -3.59 17.61 -12.98
C TYR A 6 -3.98 18.03 -14.40
N GLY A 7 -5.24 17.80 -14.78
CA GLY A 7 -5.70 18.02 -16.15
C GLY A 7 -4.98 17.08 -17.12
N ASP A 8 -4.28 17.63 -18.10
CA ASP A 8 -3.51 16.85 -19.08
C ASP A 8 -2.16 16.35 -18.52
N PHE A 9 -1.74 16.82 -17.34
CA PHE A 9 -0.51 16.36 -16.70
C PHE A 9 -0.74 15.05 -15.94
N LYS A 10 0.07 14.03 -16.28
CA LYS A 10 0.15 12.76 -15.56
C LYS A 10 1.49 12.67 -14.86
N GLU A 11 1.48 12.52 -13.54
CA GLU A 11 2.70 12.43 -12.72
C GLU A 11 3.55 11.19 -13.04
N LYS A 12 2.90 10.03 -13.25
CA LYS A 12 3.53 8.79 -13.71
C LYS A 12 3.34 8.60 -15.20
N GLN A 13 4.46 8.39 -15.89
CA GLN A 13 4.46 7.92 -17.27
C GLN A 13 5.37 6.69 -17.36
N LYS A 14 4.93 5.65 -18.08
CA LYS A 14 5.76 4.46 -18.29
C LYS A 14 6.99 4.88 -19.10
N PHE A 15 8.18 4.46 -18.68
CA PHE A 15 9.43 4.84 -19.35
C PHE A 15 9.38 4.57 -20.86
N LYS A 16 8.85 3.40 -21.25
CA LYS A 16 8.72 2.95 -22.65
C LYS A 16 7.80 3.82 -23.52
N ASP A 17 6.90 4.60 -22.91
CA ASP A 17 5.94 5.46 -23.60
C ASP A 17 6.53 6.87 -23.82
N ILE A 18 7.62 7.23 -23.14
CA ILE A 18 8.34 8.50 -23.32
C ILE A 18 9.62 8.33 -24.15
N ILE A 19 10.50 7.41 -23.77
CA ILE A 19 11.83 7.24 -24.36
C ILE A 19 11.88 5.94 -25.17
N SER A 20 12.29 6.03 -26.44
CA SER A 20 12.32 4.90 -27.36
C SER A 20 13.70 4.23 -27.43
N SER A 21 14.78 4.98 -27.18
CA SER A 21 16.16 4.48 -27.16
C SER A 21 17.06 5.37 -26.29
N ALA A 22 18.33 4.98 -26.14
CA ALA A 22 19.35 5.81 -25.47
C ALA A 22 19.62 7.17 -26.14
N THR A 23 19.04 7.43 -27.32
CA THR A 23 19.25 8.65 -28.11
C THR A 23 17.97 9.25 -28.69
N ALA A 24 16.80 8.72 -28.37
CA ALA A 24 15.55 9.18 -28.96
C ALA A 24 14.35 9.10 -28.00
N PHE A 25 13.52 10.13 -28.06
CA PHE A 25 12.15 10.12 -27.55
C PHE A 25 11.21 9.33 -28.46
N LYS A 26 10.02 9.04 -27.97
CA LYS A 26 8.87 8.63 -28.77
C LYS A 26 8.35 9.81 -29.59
N SER A 27 7.65 9.53 -30.70
CA SER A 27 7.11 10.56 -31.62
C SER A 27 6.19 11.55 -30.94
N GLU A 28 5.47 11.09 -29.92
CA GLU A 28 4.54 11.84 -29.09
C GLU A 28 5.24 12.84 -28.17
N ASN A 29 6.57 12.74 -28.02
CA ASN A 29 7.41 13.59 -27.19
C ASN A 29 8.56 14.23 -28.01
N ALA A 30 8.35 14.40 -29.32
CA ALA A 30 9.36 14.88 -30.27
C ALA A 30 9.78 16.35 -30.05
N GLU A 31 9.04 17.08 -29.23
CA GLU A 31 9.39 18.43 -28.78
C GLU A 31 10.62 18.44 -27.87
N PHE A 32 10.93 17.33 -27.20
CA PHE A 32 12.12 17.22 -26.36
C PHE A 32 13.35 16.84 -27.17
N VAL A 33 14.48 17.49 -26.86
CA VAL A 33 15.78 17.19 -27.42
C VAL A 33 16.52 16.22 -26.48
N PRO A 34 17.04 15.08 -27.00
CA PRO A 34 17.93 14.21 -26.24
C PRO A 34 19.14 14.97 -25.67
N GLY A 35 19.31 14.96 -24.36
CA GLY A 35 20.51 15.48 -23.70
C GLY A 35 21.29 14.40 -22.95
N ALA A 36 22.28 14.83 -22.18
CA ALA A 36 23.35 13.95 -21.68
C ALA A 36 22.86 12.76 -20.84
N GLY A 37 21.80 12.91 -20.03
CA GLY A 37 21.30 11.81 -19.18
C GLY A 37 20.34 10.84 -19.86
N MET A 38 20.07 10.97 -21.16
CA MET A 38 19.16 10.04 -21.86
C MET A 38 19.72 8.62 -21.92
N ALA A 39 21.02 8.47 -22.16
CA ALA A 39 21.67 7.16 -22.20
C ALA A 39 21.59 6.47 -20.82
N ASP A 40 21.87 7.21 -19.75
CA ASP A 40 21.80 6.70 -18.37
C ASP A 40 20.35 6.33 -17.98
N ALA A 41 19.38 7.17 -18.34
CA ALA A 41 17.97 6.87 -18.11
C ALA A 41 17.55 5.57 -18.83
N PHE A 42 17.95 5.41 -20.10
CA PHE A 42 17.65 4.20 -20.86
C PHE A 42 18.38 2.96 -20.33
N ALA A 43 19.62 3.11 -19.86
CA ALA A 43 20.35 2.00 -19.24
C ALA A 43 19.69 1.51 -17.94
N ASN A 44 19.13 2.43 -17.14
CA ASN A 44 18.50 2.10 -15.85
C ASN A 44 17.05 1.64 -15.98
N PHE A 45 16.28 2.24 -16.90
CA PHE A 45 14.83 2.04 -16.98
C PHE A 45 14.36 1.40 -18.29
N GLY A 46 15.22 1.33 -19.32
CA GLY A 46 14.91 0.71 -20.60
C GLY A 46 14.56 -0.77 -20.45
N GLY A 47 13.44 -1.18 -21.04
CA GLY A 47 12.93 -2.55 -20.93
C GLY A 47 12.28 -2.88 -19.58
N THR A 48 12.31 -1.96 -18.61
CA THR A 48 11.57 -2.12 -17.35
C THR A 48 10.10 -1.72 -17.50
N LYS A 49 9.27 -2.12 -16.54
CA LYS A 49 7.89 -1.62 -16.39
C LYS A 49 7.82 -0.38 -15.50
N MET A 50 8.95 0.22 -15.12
CA MET A 50 8.98 1.35 -14.19
C MET A 50 8.28 2.57 -14.78
N SER A 51 7.50 3.22 -13.94
CA SER A 51 7.03 4.58 -14.19
C SER A 51 8.11 5.57 -13.78
N ILE A 52 8.22 6.65 -14.55
CA ILE A 52 9.12 7.77 -14.29
C ILE A 52 8.31 9.06 -14.22
N THR A 53 8.89 10.09 -13.61
CA THR A 53 8.42 11.46 -13.75
C THR A 53 9.56 12.29 -14.30
N ILE A 54 9.22 13.29 -15.11
CA ILE A 54 10.17 14.25 -15.62
C ILE A 54 9.88 15.58 -14.93
N GLY A 55 10.60 15.83 -13.83
CA GLY A 55 10.51 17.08 -13.11
C GLY A 55 11.10 18.24 -13.92
N SER A 56 10.64 19.47 -13.65
CA SER A 56 11.11 20.67 -14.37
C SER A 56 12.62 20.90 -14.28
N THR A 57 13.27 20.46 -13.20
CA THR A 57 14.73 20.52 -13.02
C THR A 57 15.47 19.49 -13.88
N ALA A 58 14.77 18.48 -14.36
CA ALA A 58 15.31 17.42 -15.19
C ALA A 58 15.30 17.77 -16.70
N VAL A 59 14.87 18.99 -17.04
CA VAL A 59 14.80 19.52 -18.40
C VAL A 59 15.40 20.93 -18.46
N ASP A 60 16.20 21.22 -19.49
CA ASP A 60 16.62 22.57 -19.83
C ASP A 60 15.56 23.27 -20.67
N TYR A 61 14.91 24.29 -20.12
CA TYR A 61 13.96 25.12 -20.85
C TYR A 61 14.56 26.45 -21.36
N SER A 62 15.89 26.61 -21.36
CA SER A 62 16.53 27.84 -21.86
C SER A 62 16.15 28.17 -23.31
N THR A 63 15.87 27.14 -24.12
CA THR A 63 15.21 27.27 -25.42
C THR A 63 13.84 26.59 -25.35
N PRO A 64 12.74 27.32 -25.09
CA PRO A 64 11.42 26.72 -24.87
C PRO A 64 10.87 25.91 -26.03
N THR A 65 11.30 26.18 -27.27
CA THR A 65 10.92 25.43 -28.48
C THR A 65 11.76 24.18 -28.70
N ALA A 66 12.80 23.95 -27.89
CA ALA A 66 13.71 22.82 -27.97
C ALA A 66 14.20 22.42 -26.55
N PRO A 67 13.28 22.05 -25.63
CA PRO A 67 13.64 21.67 -24.27
C PRO A 67 14.60 20.47 -24.25
N ILE A 68 15.72 20.59 -23.54
CA ILE A 68 16.77 19.56 -23.54
C ILE A 68 16.64 18.67 -22.30
N PHE A 69 16.45 17.38 -22.50
CA PHE A 69 16.36 16.41 -21.40
C PHE A 69 17.70 16.24 -20.69
N LYS A 70 17.71 16.37 -19.36
CA LYS A 70 18.92 16.20 -18.54
C LYS A 70 18.96 14.88 -17.79
N ALA A 71 17.84 14.42 -17.25
CA ALA A 71 17.77 13.20 -16.43
C ALA A 71 16.33 12.67 -16.30
N ALA A 72 16.17 11.41 -15.92
CA ALA A 72 14.92 10.86 -15.42
C ALA A 72 15.11 10.40 -13.98
N VAL A 73 14.06 10.56 -13.17
CA VAL A 73 14.02 10.02 -11.81
C VAL A 73 12.93 8.95 -11.77
N GLY A 74 13.35 7.72 -11.46
CA GLY A 74 12.42 6.65 -11.11
C GLY A 74 11.92 6.87 -9.69
N PHE A 75 10.62 6.73 -9.49
CA PHE A 75 9.98 6.83 -8.18
C PHE A 75 8.93 5.74 -8.06
N GLY A 76 8.67 5.34 -6.82
CA GLY A 76 7.90 4.13 -6.52
C GLY A 76 8.80 3.02 -5.99
N GLY A 77 8.35 2.39 -4.92
CA GLY A 77 9.00 1.24 -4.30
C GLY A 77 7.96 0.19 -3.95
N ARG A 78 8.41 -1.05 -3.77
CA ARG A 78 7.57 -2.19 -3.35
C ARG A 78 7.95 -2.68 -1.96
N GLY A 79 8.36 -1.74 -1.12
CA GLY A 79 9.01 -2.02 0.14
C GLY A 79 9.32 -0.75 0.90
N LEU A 80 10.13 -0.90 1.95
CA LEU A 80 10.51 0.19 2.83
C LEU A 80 12.04 0.32 2.88
N THR A 81 12.48 1.56 2.95
CA THR A 81 13.89 1.92 3.05
C THR A 81 14.07 2.92 4.18
N ILE A 82 15.07 2.69 5.03
CA ILE A 82 15.45 3.60 6.10
C ILE A 82 16.70 4.36 5.66
N TYR A 83 16.62 5.68 5.68
CA TYR A 83 17.74 6.57 5.46
C TYR A 83 18.10 7.34 6.73
N LYS A 84 19.39 7.63 6.89
CA LYS A 84 19.85 8.50 7.96
C LYS A 84 19.63 9.95 7.55
N ALA A 85 18.74 10.64 8.25
CA ALA A 85 18.33 12.00 7.87
C ALA A 85 19.47 13.04 7.79
N SER A 86 20.57 12.84 8.54
CA SER A 86 21.67 13.82 8.58
C SER A 86 22.49 13.87 7.29
N ASP A 87 22.58 12.76 6.56
CA ASP A 87 23.47 12.61 5.40
C ASP A 87 22.81 11.85 4.24
N MET A 88 21.54 11.45 4.38
CA MET A 88 20.79 10.65 3.42
C MET A 88 21.46 9.32 3.05
N SER A 89 22.37 8.81 3.88
CA SER A 89 22.93 7.49 3.68
C SER A 89 21.87 6.41 3.92
N LEU A 90 21.90 5.38 3.07
CA LEU A 90 21.07 4.20 3.20
C LEU A 90 21.45 3.43 4.48
N VAL A 91 20.47 3.16 5.34
CA VAL A 91 20.64 2.38 6.59
C VAL A 91 20.16 0.95 6.41
N TRP A 92 18.97 0.78 5.82
CA TRP A 92 18.36 -0.52 5.59
C TRP A 92 17.38 -0.45 4.43
N ASP A 93 17.23 -1.54 3.69
CA ASP A 93 16.26 -1.71 2.61
C ASP A 93 15.59 -3.08 2.74
N SER A 94 14.27 -3.13 2.62
CA SER A 94 13.51 -4.38 2.71
C SER A 94 13.76 -5.33 1.54
N GLY A 95 14.36 -4.86 0.45
CA GLY A 95 14.53 -5.63 -0.78
C GLY A 95 13.19 -6.21 -1.25
N SER A 96 13.15 -7.53 -1.41
CA SER A 96 11.98 -8.27 -1.87
C SER A 96 11.12 -8.87 -0.74
N ASP A 97 11.28 -8.42 0.51
CA ASP A 97 10.56 -8.98 1.65
C ASP A 97 9.04 -8.93 1.49
N PHE A 98 8.51 -7.83 0.94
CA PHE A 98 7.07 -7.65 0.80
C PHE A 98 6.48 -8.67 -0.18
N GLU A 99 7.08 -8.76 -1.37
CA GLU A 99 6.71 -9.75 -2.40
C GLU A 99 6.76 -11.18 -1.83
N ARG A 100 7.87 -11.54 -1.17
CA ARG A 100 8.07 -12.89 -0.63
C ARG A 100 7.12 -13.23 0.51
N GLU A 101 7.02 -12.37 1.51
CA GLU A 101 6.30 -12.69 2.74
C GLU A 101 4.78 -12.56 2.55
N GLN A 102 4.30 -11.66 1.69
CA GLN A 102 2.89 -11.65 1.28
C GLN A 102 2.53 -12.90 0.50
N CYS A 103 3.30 -13.29 -0.53
CA CYS A 103 3.04 -14.53 -1.27
C CYS A 103 3.00 -15.76 -0.36
N LYS A 104 3.88 -15.79 0.64
CA LYS A 104 3.98 -16.89 1.60
C LYS A 104 2.81 -16.91 2.59
N ALA A 105 2.38 -15.76 3.11
CA ALA A 105 1.31 -15.67 4.10
C ALA A 105 -0.08 -15.73 3.46
N TYR A 106 -0.26 -15.05 2.33
CA TYR A 106 -1.53 -14.85 1.64
C TYR A 106 -1.34 -15.04 0.13
N PRO A 107 -1.08 -16.27 -0.34
CA PRO A 107 -0.90 -16.55 -1.77
C PRO A 107 -2.13 -16.20 -2.62
N TRP A 108 -3.29 -16.10 -1.98
CA TRP A 108 -4.56 -15.73 -2.58
C TRP A 108 -4.77 -14.21 -2.70
N ALA A 109 -3.95 -13.38 -2.05
CA ALA A 109 -4.08 -11.92 -2.03
C ALA A 109 -2.91 -11.22 -2.75
N HIS A 110 -2.24 -11.91 -3.68
CA HIS A 110 -1.02 -11.41 -4.29
C HIS A 110 -1.28 -10.66 -5.60
N SER A 111 -0.89 -9.38 -5.66
CA SER A 111 -0.86 -8.56 -6.89
C SER A 111 -2.17 -8.44 -7.67
N GLY A 112 -3.33 -8.45 -7.00
CA GLY A 112 -4.61 -8.42 -7.70
C GLY A 112 -5.57 -7.37 -7.17
N ILE A 113 -6.45 -6.88 -8.06
CA ILE A 113 -7.68 -6.15 -7.72
C ILE A 113 -8.72 -7.07 -7.05
N GLN A 114 -8.27 -8.21 -6.52
CA GLN A 114 -9.14 -9.23 -5.99
C GLN A 114 -9.87 -8.72 -4.77
N ASP A 115 -9.20 -8.04 -3.85
CA ASP A 115 -9.87 -7.53 -2.66
C ASP A 115 -10.90 -6.44 -2.97
N GLU A 116 -10.70 -5.66 -4.03
CA GLU A 116 -11.60 -4.60 -4.47
C GLU A 116 -12.77 -5.14 -5.28
N GLU A 117 -12.56 -6.06 -6.22
CA GLU A 117 -13.61 -6.39 -7.19
C GLU A 117 -14.06 -7.87 -7.13
N PHE A 118 -13.23 -8.78 -6.63
CA PHE A 118 -13.43 -10.23 -6.81
C PHE A 118 -13.22 -11.04 -5.50
N ALA A 119 -13.23 -12.37 -5.56
CA ALA A 119 -12.53 -13.23 -4.59
C ALA A 119 -11.98 -14.45 -5.32
N PRO A 120 -10.87 -15.03 -4.86
CA PRO A 120 -10.25 -16.16 -5.50
C PRO A 120 -10.97 -17.47 -5.14
N MET A 121 -11.66 -18.03 -6.13
CA MET A 121 -11.99 -19.45 -6.34
C MET A 121 -13.26 -20.09 -5.73
N THR A 122 -13.88 -20.89 -6.63
CA THR A 122 -14.86 -21.99 -6.53
C THR A 122 -15.76 -22.05 -5.29
N GLY A 123 -16.83 -21.26 -5.34
CA GLY A 123 -18.02 -21.33 -4.49
C GLY A 123 -19.09 -20.39 -5.07
N PRO A 124 -20.39 -20.54 -4.76
CA PRO A 124 -21.51 -20.08 -5.60
C PRO A 124 -21.65 -18.56 -5.82
N GLN A 125 -20.73 -17.74 -5.29
CA GLN A 125 -20.71 -16.28 -5.48
C GLN A 125 -19.30 -15.69 -5.68
N ASN A 126 -18.33 -16.46 -6.20
CA ASN A 126 -17.08 -15.86 -6.69
C ASN A 126 -16.33 -16.69 -7.73
N ASP A 127 -16.88 -16.72 -8.95
CA ASP A 127 -16.30 -17.45 -10.06
C ASP A 127 -15.54 -16.57 -11.05
N LEU A 128 -15.60 -15.23 -10.95
CA LEU A 128 -15.37 -14.40 -12.15
C LEU A 128 -14.03 -14.69 -12.79
N TYR A 129 -12.91 -14.73 -12.05
CA TYR A 129 -11.59 -14.98 -12.63
C TYR A 129 -11.40 -16.41 -13.18
N ALA A 130 -11.98 -17.41 -12.52
CA ALA A 130 -11.86 -18.82 -12.90
C ALA A 130 -12.90 -19.25 -13.95
N SER A 131 -13.97 -18.47 -14.14
CA SER A 131 -15.02 -18.68 -15.13
C SER A 131 -14.73 -17.95 -16.45
N LEU A 132 -13.67 -17.14 -16.52
CA LEU A 132 -13.30 -16.46 -17.76
C LEU A 132 -12.77 -17.45 -18.79
N VAL A 133 -13.27 -17.30 -20.01
CA VAL A 133 -12.58 -17.83 -21.18
C VAL A 133 -11.30 -17.02 -21.35
N GLU A 134 -10.13 -17.68 -21.35
CA GLU A 134 -8.80 -17.03 -21.39
C GLU A 134 -8.65 -16.00 -22.53
N SER A 135 -9.36 -16.18 -23.64
CA SER A 135 -9.32 -15.29 -24.80
C SER A 135 -10.31 -14.12 -24.75
N SER A 136 -11.19 -14.08 -23.75
CA SER A 136 -12.19 -13.01 -23.60
C SER A 136 -11.53 -11.68 -23.29
N ASP A 137 -12.15 -10.58 -23.73
CA ASP A 137 -11.63 -9.25 -23.41
C ASP A 137 -11.70 -8.97 -21.91
N LEU A 138 -12.65 -9.56 -21.19
CA LEU A 138 -12.70 -9.51 -19.72
C LEU A 138 -11.50 -10.23 -19.07
N ALA A 139 -11.09 -11.40 -19.57
CA ALA A 139 -9.87 -12.07 -19.11
C ALA A 139 -8.62 -11.22 -19.33
N LYS A 140 -8.52 -10.57 -20.50
CA LYS A 140 -7.40 -9.66 -20.79
C LYS A 140 -7.42 -8.46 -19.88
N THR A 141 -8.56 -7.81 -19.70
CA THR A 141 -8.70 -6.65 -18.80
C THR A 141 -8.34 -7.02 -17.37
N ILE A 142 -8.85 -8.14 -16.83
CA ILE A 142 -8.53 -8.51 -15.44
C ILE A 142 -7.06 -8.96 -15.33
N ALA A 143 -6.47 -9.61 -16.34
CA ALA A 143 -5.04 -9.87 -16.37
C ALA A 143 -4.19 -8.60 -16.47
N GLU A 144 -4.68 -7.55 -17.13
CA GLU A 144 -4.08 -6.21 -17.17
C GLU A 144 -4.27 -5.43 -15.85
N MET A 145 -5.36 -5.65 -15.12
CA MET A 145 -5.59 -5.05 -13.80
C MET A 145 -4.83 -5.80 -12.68
N ASN A 146 -4.65 -7.11 -12.86
CA ASN A 146 -3.72 -7.95 -12.10
C ASN A 146 -2.29 -7.89 -12.69
N ASN A 147 -2.00 -6.94 -13.58
CA ASN A 147 -0.63 -6.64 -14.01
C ASN A 147 0.23 -6.52 -12.73
N PRO A 148 1.44 -7.11 -12.67
CA PRO A 148 2.13 -7.43 -11.43
C PRO A 148 2.68 -6.19 -10.75
N ASP A 149 1.80 -5.34 -10.24
CA ASP A 149 2.13 -4.13 -9.50
C ASP A 149 2.76 -4.48 -8.15
N GLY A 150 2.72 -5.75 -7.75
CA GLY A 150 3.44 -6.28 -6.62
C GLY A 150 2.83 -5.81 -5.31
N ALA A 151 3.63 -5.84 -4.25
CA ALA A 151 3.24 -5.17 -3.02
C ALA A 151 3.39 -3.66 -3.18
N ASN A 152 2.28 -2.90 -3.05
CA ASN A 152 2.26 -1.44 -3.16
C ASN A 152 1.99 -0.81 -1.80
N PRO A 153 3.02 -0.58 -0.96
CA PRO A 153 2.84 0.13 0.29
C PRO A 153 2.48 1.60 0.05
N GLU A 154 1.50 2.11 0.79
CA GLU A 154 1.03 3.49 0.64
C GLU A 154 1.62 4.41 1.71
N ALA A 155 1.21 4.16 2.95
CA ALA A 155 1.65 4.89 4.10
C ALA A 155 2.62 4.06 4.94
N VAL A 156 3.46 4.74 5.70
CA VAL A 156 4.26 4.15 6.79
C VAL A 156 3.99 4.93 8.07
N VAL A 157 3.70 4.21 9.14
CA VAL A 157 3.57 4.78 10.49
C VAL A 157 4.56 4.12 11.43
N ILE A 158 5.02 4.89 12.39
CA ILE A 158 5.94 4.41 13.42
C ILE A 158 5.35 4.75 14.78
N GLY A 159 5.45 3.80 15.72
CA GLY A 159 5.00 4.03 17.07
C GLY A 159 5.61 3.06 18.07
N TYR A 160 5.23 3.21 19.33
CA TYR A 160 5.75 2.39 20.40
C TYR A 160 4.64 1.50 20.94
N ALA A 161 4.80 0.19 20.79
CA ALA A 161 3.88 -0.79 21.34
C ALA A 161 4.66 -1.96 21.89
N CYS A 162 4.12 -2.55 22.96
CA CYS A 162 4.73 -3.68 23.62
C CYS A 162 6.25 -3.42 23.91
N GLY A 163 6.69 -2.22 24.32
CA GLY A 163 8.13 -2.02 24.63
C GLY A 163 9.09 -1.93 23.42
N ARG A 164 8.59 -1.84 22.18
CA ARG A 164 9.39 -1.75 20.95
C ARG A 164 8.94 -0.59 20.08
N MET A 165 9.89 -0.06 19.31
CA MET A 165 9.55 0.83 18.20
C MET A 165 9.12 -0.02 17.01
N LEU A 166 7.87 0.11 16.60
CA LEU A 166 7.29 -0.62 15.49
C LEU A 166 7.10 0.29 14.29
N MET A 167 7.43 -0.21 13.12
CA MET A 167 7.15 0.42 11.83
C MET A 167 6.11 -0.44 11.12
N VAL A 168 5.04 0.19 10.65
CA VAL A 168 3.90 -0.47 10.03
C VAL A 168 3.56 0.19 8.72
N THR A 169 3.33 -0.63 7.71
CA THR A 169 2.78 -0.21 6.43
C THR A 169 1.76 -1.24 5.99
N ALA A 170 0.79 -0.84 5.19
CA ALA A 170 -0.11 -1.74 4.50
C ALA A 170 -0.03 -1.52 3.01
N THR A 171 -0.22 -2.61 2.27
CA THR A 171 -0.36 -2.55 0.83
C THR A 171 -1.78 -2.14 0.47
N GLU A 172 -1.89 -1.30 -0.56
CA GLU A 172 -3.12 -0.80 -1.18
C GLU A 172 -4.04 -1.98 -1.63
N LYS A 173 -3.89 -2.44 -2.87
CA LYS A 173 -4.76 -3.45 -3.48
C LYS A 173 -4.85 -4.81 -2.80
N SER A 174 -3.84 -5.17 -1.99
CA SER A 174 -3.77 -6.49 -1.32
C SER A 174 -4.04 -6.43 0.17
N GLY A 175 -4.39 -5.26 0.71
CA GLY A 175 -4.84 -5.08 2.08
C GLY A 175 -3.94 -5.74 3.13
N THR A 176 -2.63 -5.82 2.89
CA THR A 176 -1.72 -6.64 3.70
C THR A 176 -0.79 -5.72 4.50
N ALA A 177 -0.94 -5.73 5.82
CA ALA A 177 -0.11 -5.00 6.74
C ALA A 177 1.17 -5.77 7.09
N PHE A 178 2.31 -5.08 7.05
CA PHE A 178 3.61 -5.56 7.47
C PHE A 178 4.04 -4.82 8.72
N VAL A 179 4.40 -5.57 9.77
CA VAL A 179 4.83 -5.01 11.06
C VAL A 179 6.28 -5.37 11.31
N TYR A 180 7.14 -4.36 11.34
CA TYR A 180 8.57 -4.49 11.65
C TYR A 180 8.87 -3.97 13.05
N ASP A 181 9.74 -4.67 13.77
CA ASP A 181 10.48 -4.09 14.90
C ASP A 181 11.68 -3.30 14.36
N VAL A 182 11.68 -2.01 14.62
CA VAL A 182 12.72 -1.05 14.21
C VAL A 182 13.40 -0.41 15.43
N SER A 183 13.36 -1.08 16.59
CA SER A 183 14.05 -0.61 17.81
C SER A 183 15.56 -0.43 17.58
N ASP A 184 16.14 -1.23 16.68
CA ASP A 184 17.41 -0.96 16.03
C ASP A 184 17.15 -0.73 14.52
N PRO A 185 17.26 0.51 14.02
CA PRO A 185 16.96 0.82 12.62
C PRO A 185 17.97 0.24 11.63
N THR A 186 19.12 -0.26 12.10
CA THR A 186 20.14 -0.92 11.24
C THR A 186 19.84 -2.40 11.02
N THR A 187 19.02 -3.01 11.88
CA THR A 187 18.61 -4.40 11.77
C THR A 187 17.10 -4.61 12.01
N PRO A 188 16.21 -3.95 11.23
CA PRO A 188 14.78 -4.20 11.31
C PRO A 188 14.41 -5.67 11.20
N LYS A 189 13.40 -6.09 11.97
CA LYS A 189 12.91 -7.48 11.95
C LYS A 189 11.42 -7.49 11.63
N LEU A 190 11.05 -8.14 10.53
CA LEU A 190 9.64 -8.43 10.25
C LEU A 190 9.10 -9.32 11.36
N LEU A 191 8.10 -8.84 12.10
CA LEU A 191 7.46 -9.56 13.18
C LEU A 191 6.36 -10.46 12.64
N PHE A 192 5.46 -9.88 11.83
CA PHE A 192 4.36 -10.60 11.21
C PHE A 192 3.78 -9.80 10.04
N VAL A 193 2.97 -10.51 9.25
CA VAL A 193 2.17 -9.99 8.15
C VAL A 193 0.70 -10.26 8.48
N HIS A 194 -0.19 -9.32 8.22
CA HIS A 194 -1.61 -9.41 8.58
C HIS A 194 -2.51 -8.89 7.45
N HIS A 195 -3.44 -9.71 6.98
CA HIS A 195 -4.44 -9.30 6.00
C HIS A 195 -5.61 -8.58 6.66
N LEU A 196 -5.95 -7.39 6.19
CA LEU A 196 -6.95 -6.50 6.79
C LEU A 196 -8.39 -6.91 6.43
N SER A 197 -8.59 -7.60 5.30
CA SER A 197 -9.87 -8.22 4.93
C SER A 197 -9.77 -9.72 4.63
N PRO A 198 -9.64 -10.61 5.63
CA PRO A 198 -9.55 -12.05 5.39
C PRO A 198 -10.79 -12.65 4.68
N ALA A 199 -11.95 -11.99 4.76
CA ALA A 199 -13.15 -12.41 4.04
C ALA A 199 -12.98 -12.40 2.52
N SER A 200 -12.08 -11.54 2.00
CA SER A 200 -11.76 -11.44 0.58
C SER A 200 -11.15 -12.72 0.01
N GLN A 201 -10.71 -13.66 0.86
CA GLN A 201 -10.30 -15.00 0.41
C GLN A 201 -11.46 -15.78 -0.23
N SER A 202 -12.71 -15.53 0.19
CA SER A 202 -13.84 -16.39 -0.18
C SER A 202 -15.13 -15.64 -0.54
N LYS A 203 -15.17 -14.32 -0.34
CA LYS A 203 -16.36 -13.49 -0.54
C LYS A 203 -15.99 -12.22 -1.28
N SER A 204 -16.86 -11.82 -2.21
CA SER A 204 -16.75 -10.48 -2.81
C SER A 204 -17.06 -9.45 -1.73
N PRO A 205 -16.64 -8.19 -1.91
CA PRO A 205 -16.88 -7.17 -0.90
C PRO A 205 -18.36 -6.98 -0.57
N GLY A 206 -19.24 -7.08 -1.57
CA GLY A 206 -20.69 -7.00 -1.35
C GLY A 206 -21.22 -8.13 -0.46
N ALA A 207 -20.76 -9.37 -0.67
CA ALA A 207 -21.15 -10.51 0.17
C ALA A 207 -20.53 -10.41 1.58
N ALA A 208 -19.26 -9.99 1.68
CA ALA A 208 -18.62 -9.75 2.96
C ALA A 208 -19.28 -8.61 3.76
N TYR A 209 -19.76 -7.57 3.08
CA TYR A 209 -20.54 -6.49 3.70
C TYR A 209 -21.88 -6.99 4.24
N ALA A 210 -22.64 -7.75 3.44
CA ALA A 210 -23.92 -8.31 3.85
C ALA A 210 -23.80 -9.21 5.09
N ASP A 211 -22.69 -9.95 5.19
CA ASP A 211 -22.39 -10.82 6.33
C ASP A 211 -21.68 -10.12 7.50
N SER A 212 -21.43 -8.81 7.41
CA SER A 212 -20.67 -8.04 8.41
C SER A 212 -19.25 -8.59 8.66
N THR A 213 -18.63 -9.16 7.62
CA THR A 213 -17.26 -9.68 7.65
C THR A 213 -16.27 -8.85 6.82
N LEU A 214 -16.71 -7.71 6.26
CA LEU A 214 -15.86 -6.83 5.46
C LEU A 214 -14.70 -6.26 6.31
N GLY A 215 -13.48 -6.37 5.78
CA GLY A 215 -12.29 -5.74 6.35
C GLY A 215 -11.95 -4.40 5.68
N ASP A 216 -10.76 -3.90 5.98
CA ASP A 216 -10.22 -2.75 5.27
C ASP A 216 -9.65 -3.23 3.94
N ILE A 217 -10.27 -2.79 2.84
CA ILE A 217 -9.77 -2.95 1.47
C ILE A 217 -9.24 -1.59 1.04
N ASP A 218 -8.09 -1.62 0.37
CA ASP A 218 -7.40 -0.44 -0.12
C ASP A 218 -7.04 0.54 1.02
N PRO A 219 -6.18 0.10 1.98
CA PRO A 219 -5.80 0.91 3.12
C PRO A 219 -4.85 2.04 2.71
N GLU A 220 -5.40 3.25 2.59
CA GLU A 220 -4.65 4.45 2.21
C GLU A 220 -3.97 5.09 3.43
N SER A 221 -4.82 5.50 4.39
CA SER A 221 -4.38 6.19 5.60
C SER A 221 -4.28 5.23 6.77
N GLN A 222 -3.19 5.37 7.53
CA GLN A 222 -2.98 4.64 8.77
C GLN A 222 -2.50 5.59 9.87
N ILE A 223 -2.92 5.31 11.10
CA ILE A 223 -2.49 6.06 12.30
C ILE A 223 -2.04 5.07 13.34
N PHE A 224 -0.84 5.27 13.88
CA PHE A 224 -0.41 4.58 15.09
C PHE A 224 -0.94 5.31 16.32
N LEU A 225 -1.87 4.69 17.04
CA LEU A 225 -2.42 5.23 18.28
C LEU A 225 -1.61 4.71 19.47
N GLN A 226 -0.89 5.61 20.14
CA GLN A 226 -0.16 5.28 21.36
C GLN A 226 -1.12 4.90 22.49
N ALA A 227 -0.66 4.05 23.42
CA ALA A 227 -1.45 3.59 24.56
C ALA A 227 -2.08 4.74 25.37
N SER A 228 -1.36 5.86 25.55
CA SER A 228 -1.83 7.04 26.27
C SER A 228 -2.97 7.80 25.58
N HIS A 229 -3.16 7.59 24.28
CA HIS A 229 -4.22 8.21 23.48
C HIS A 229 -5.32 7.21 23.07
N SER A 230 -5.18 5.95 23.48
CA SER A 230 -6.10 4.88 23.13
C SER A 230 -7.20 4.74 24.19
N PRO A 231 -8.48 4.59 23.78
CA PRO A 231 -9.60 4.42 24.71
C PRO A 231 -9.49 3.14 25.56
N THR A 232 -8.71 2.15 25.11
CA THR A 232 -8.51 0.88 25.81
C THR A 232 -7.23 0.85 26.65
N GLY A 233 -6.41 1.90 26.56
CA GLY A 233 -5.08 1.94 27.16
C GLY A 233 -4.04 1.06 26.47
N LYS A 234 -4.38 0.38 25.36
CA LYS A 234 -3.43 -0.38 24.54
C LYS A 234 -3.05 0.42 23.30
N ALA A 235 -1.78 0.35 22.91
CA ALA A 235 -1.36 0.90 21.63
C ALA A 235 -1.97 0.09 20.47
N GLY A 236 -2.20 0.73 19.33
CA GLY A 236 -2.83 0.10 18.19
C GLY A 236 -2.68 0.88 16.89
N LEU A 237 -3.36 0.42 15.86
CA LEU A 237 -3.38 0.98 14.52
C LEU A 237 -4.82 1.26 14.12
N LEU A 238 -5.05 2.42 13.54
CA LEU A 238 -6.24 2.69 12.75
C LEU A 238 -5.86 2.53 11.28
N PHE A 239 -6.62 1.73 10.54
CA PHE A 239 -6.57 1.67 9.08
C PHE A 239 -7.86 2.27 8.53
N ALA A 240 -7.74 3.04 7.46
CA ALA A 240 -8.87 3.53 6.68
C ALA A 240 -8.85 2.85 5.32
N GLY A 241 -9.79 1.95 5.08
CA GLY A 241 -9.97 1.32 3.78
C GLY A 241 -10.72 2.27 2.84
N ALA A 242 -10.01 2.86 1.88
CA ALA A 242 -10.55 3.87 0.97
C ALA A 242 -11.62 3.29 0.05
N TRP A 243 -11.36 2.11 -0.51
CA TRP A 243 -12.31 1.41 -1.37
C TRP A 243 -13.50 0.85 -0.56
N SER A 244 -13.22 0.21 0.59
CA SER A 244 -14.27 -0.39 1.44
C SER A 244 -15.10 0.61 2.24
N GLY A 245 -14.65 1.87 2.38
CA GLY A 245 -15.28 2.87 3.24
C GLY A 245 -15.23 2.54 4.73
N THR A 246 -14.28 1.70 5.16
CA THR A 246 -14.17 1.22 6.54
C THR A 246 -13.10 1.96 7.34
N ILE A 247 -13.27 2.01 8.66
CA ILE A 247 -12.22 2.38 9.60
C ILE A 247 -12.18 1.31 10.69
N SER A 248 -11.03 0.66 10.85
CA SER A 248 -10.84 -0.41 11.82
C SER A 248 -9.74 -0.06 12.80
N PHE A 249 -9.95 -0.38 14.09
CA PHE A 249 -8.93 -0.28 15.13
C PHE A 249 -8.36 -1.66 15.45
N TYR A 250 -7.05 -1.79 15.35
CA TYR A 250 -6.31 -3.01 15.67
C TYR A 250 -5.42 -2.77 16.87
N GLU A 251 -5.57 -3.58 17.91
CA GLU A 251 -4.72 -3.47 19.09
C GLU A 251 -3.49 -4.35 18.99
N PHE A 252 -2.37 -3.87 19.52
CA PHE A 252 -1.25 -4.73 19.82
C PHE A 252 -1.46 -5.42 21.17
N GLU A 253 -1.51 -6.76 21.18
CA GLU A 253 -1.62 -7.54 22.40
C GLU A 253 -0.30 -8.26 22.75
N GLY A 254 0.01 -8.35 24.05
CA GLY A 254 1.13 -9.16 24.56
C GLY A 254 2.08 -8.43 25.52
N GLN A 255 2.75 -9.22 26.37
CA GLN A 255 3.90 -8.80 27.16
C GLN A 255 5.15 -9.50 26.62
N TRP A 256 6.22 -8.74 26.32
CA TRP A 256 7.50 -9.36 25.97
C TRP A 256 8.18 -9.87 27.23
N PRO A 257 8.65 -11.14 27.27
CA PRO A 257 9.47 -11.61 28.37
C PRO A 257 10.75 -10.75 28.46
N SER A 258 11.01 -10.17 29.62
CA SER A 258 12.17 -9.31 29.91
C SER A 258 13.55 -9.99 29.79
N HIS A 259 13.62 -11.26 29.38
CA HIS A 259 14.84 -12.07 29.46
C HIS A 259 15.20 -12.92 28.22
N MET A 260 14.46 -12.82 27.10
CA MET A 260 14.80 -13.59 25.90
C MET A 260 14.95 -12.70 24.66
N ARG A 261 16.22 -12.48 24.27
CA ARG A 261 16.59 -11.76 23.03
C ARG A 261 16.15 -12.48 21.74
N ASN A 262 15.60 -13.70 21.83
CA ASN A 262 15.28 -14.57 20.70
C ASN A 262 13.90 -15.26 20.81
N ALA A 263 12.87 -14.59 21.34
CA ALA A 263 11.48 -15.07 21.27
C ALA A 263 10.55 -13.94 20.83
N VAL A 264 9.89 -14.14 19.68
CA VAL A 264 8.91 -13.22 19.09
C VAL A 264 7.54 -13.55 19.66
N ALA A 265 6.90 -12.60 20.35
CA ALA A 265 5.45 -12.59 20.61
C ALA A 265 5.00 -11.25 21.24
N CYS A 266 4.75 -10.23 20.41
CA CYS A 266 3.57 -9.38 20.59
C CYS A 266 2.54 -10.07 19.69
N VAL A 267 1.56 -10.71 20.32
CA VAL A 267 0.63 -11.65 19.68
C VAL A 267 -0.50 -10.83 19.09
N GLN A 268 -0.54 -10.81 17.76
CA GLN A 268 -1.65 -10.40 16.91
C GLN A 268 -2.15 -8.96 17.04
N CYS A 269 -2.34 -8.32 15.87
CA CYS A 269 -3.30 -7.24 15.72
C CYS A 269 -4.70 -7.86 15.70
N THR A 270 -5.53 -7.59 16.70
CA THR A 270 -6.93 -8.04 16.71
C THR A 270 -7.83 -6.87 16.33
N LYS A 271 -8.67 -7.07 15.31
CA LYS A 271 -9.68 -6.07 14.91
C LYS A 271 -10.70 -5.93 16.04
N GLN A 272 -10.86 -4.73 16.58
CA GLN A 272 -12.00 -4.40 17.42
C GLN A 272 -13.15 -3.89 16.57
N ASN A 273 -14.34 -4.44 16.78
CA ASN A 273 -15.55 -3.93 16.16
C ASN A 273 -15.94 -2.62 16.88
N PRO A 274 -16.20 -1.50 16.18
CA PRO A 274 -16.59 -0.25 16.85
C PRO A 274 -17.83 -0.39 17.74
N LEU A 275 -18.67 -1.40 17.50
CA LEU A 275 -19.86 -1.74 18.28
C LEU A 275 -19.59 -2.49 19.60
N ASP A 276 -18.39 -3.05 19.78
CA ASP A 276 -17.99 -3.77 21.00
C ASP A 276 -17.47 -2.83 22.11
N CYS A 277 -17.47 -1.52 21.86
CA CYS A 277 -17.17 -0.53 22.90
C CYS A 277 -18.34 -0.46 23.90
N PRO A 278 -18.12 -0.69 25.21
CA PRO A 278 -19.19 -0.60 26.20
C PRO A 278 -19.81 0.80 26.16
N GLN A 279 -21.07 0.86 25.72
CA GLN A 279 -21.85 2.10 25.67
C GLN A 279 -21.91 2.70 27.09
N PRO A 280 -21.62 4.01 27.27
CA PRO A 280 -21.96 4.66 28.52
C PRO A 280 -23.48 4.60 28.71
N HIS A 281 -23.90 4.15 29.88
CA HIS A 281 -25.29 4.06 30.26
C HIS A 281 -26.03 5.39 30.03
N SER A 282 -26.89 5.47 29.03
CA SER A 282 -28.27 5.97 29.15
C SER A 282 -28.98 6.04 27.79
N LYS A 283 -30.26 5.69 27.84
CA LYS A 283 -31.23 5.62 26.75
C LYS A 283 -31.30 6.94 25.96
N LEU A 284 -31.42 6.87 24.64
CA LEU A 284 -32.26 7.76 23.82
C LEU A 284 -32.67 7.04 22.52
N ASN A 285 -33.95 7.20 22.16
CA ASN A 285 -34.71 6.47 21.13
C ASN A 285 -34.39 6.91 19.68
N ASP A 286 -34.60 5.95 18.77
CA ASP A 286 -35.15 5.99 17.40
C ASP A 286 -34.86 7.18 16.47
N GLY A 287 -34.21 6.88 15.33
CA GLY A 287 -34.28 7.70 14.11
C GLY A 287 -33.13 7.49 13.13
N PHE A 288 -33.43 7.00 11.93
CA PHE A 288 -32.51 6.90 10.78
C PHE A 288 -31.77 8.21 10.46
N GLY A 289 -30.47 8.11 10.13
CA GLY A 289 -29.73 9.17 9.43
C GLY A 289 -28.20 9.11 9.61
N PHE A 290 -27.47 8.73 8.57
CA PHE A 290 -26.02 8.85 8.49
C PHE A 290 -25.59 10.33 8.44
N THR A 291 -24.66 10.78 9.29
CA THR A 291 -23.77 11.92 9.00
C THR A 291 -22.51 11.87 9.88
N PHE A 292 -21.34 12.06 9.26
CA PHE A 292 -20.04 12.23 9.92
C PHE A 292 -20.04 13.42 10.90
N GLY A 293 -19.37 13.27 12.05
CA GLY A 293 -19.08 14.39 12.94
C GLY A 293 -18.17 14.00 14.10
N PHE A 294 -16.92 14.49 14.09
CA PHE A 294 -16.16 14.69 15.32
C PHE A 294 -16.85 15.80 16.13
N LEU A 295 -17.21 15.57 17.40
CA LEU A 295 -16.76 16.42 18.51
C LEU A 295 -17.17 15.86 19.89
N CYS A 296 -16.30 16.15 20.85
CA CYS A 296 -16.41 15.84 22.25
C CYS A 296 -17.58 16.60 22.94
N ARG A 297 -18.69 15.90 23.19
CA ARG A 297 -19.40 15.76 24.48
C ARG A 297 -20.70 14.98 24.30
#